data_AF-A0A2E0SR29-F1
#
_entry.id   AF-A0A2E0SR29-F1
#
_cell.length_a   1.000
_cell.length_b   1.000
_cell.length_c   1.000
_cell.angle_alpha   90.00
_cell.angle_beta   90.00
_cell.angle_gamma   90.00
#
_symmetry.space_group_name_H-M   'P 1'
#
loop_
_entity.id
_entity.type
_entity.pdbx_description
1 polymer ?
#
loop_
_entity_poly.entity_id
_entity_poly.type
_entity_poly.pdbx_seq_one_letter_code
_entity_poly.pdbx_strand_id
1 'polypeptide(L)'
;LYAGTVAERGPAGVVLDAPVHPYTARLLAADPPLDHRLAKLEGIPGSVPAPGQRPDGCAFAPRCLLATERCRTEAPALEAVPRGGVVACHHSRTPLVIEERGRAAETVAPAAPGALLTVRGLRAQHGATEILHGVDLDVAPREIVGVVGESGSGKTTLARCVAGLHAPSAGEVSLDGNALARRLADRDPRDVQIVFQDPYSALNPRLTIGDALREALAVGDRPASDVAELLESVGLPARYAARRPRDLSGGERQRVAIARALAPRPRLLICDESVSALDVSVQAQILALLLRLRDELGTPVLVITHDLAVVRQVCDRVLVLRRGEMVESGTVSRVFDAPEHPYTASLLAASEITAERKEPTRA
;
A
#
# COMPACT_ATOMS: atom_id res chain seq x y z
N LEU A 1 21.69 -4.33 1.36
CA LEU A 1 22.24 -4.08 -0.01
C LEU A 1 21.46 -2.94 -0.64
N TYR A 2 22.11 -2.03 -1.36
CA TYR A 2 21.43 -0.97 -2.12
C TYR A 2 22.07 -0.84 -3.50
N ALA A 3 21.26 -0.88 -4.56
CA ALA A 3 21.72 -0.83 -5.96
C ALA A 3 22.97 -1.72 -6.19
N GLY A 4 22.93 -2.96 -5.70
CA GLY A 4 24.02 -3.95 -5.82
C GLY A 4 25.31 -3.68 -5.03
N THR A 5 25.30 -2.74 -4.09
CA THR A 5 26.42 -2.48 -3.16
C THR A 5 26.01 -2.85 -1.74
N VAL A 6 26.94 -3.42 -0.96
CA VAL A 6 26.74 -3.65 0.47
C VAL A 6 26.75 -2.31 1.19
N ALA A 7 25.57 -1.86 1.63
CA ALA A 7 25.44 -0.64 2.42
C ALA A 7 25.87 -0.90 3.88
N GLU A 8 25.44 -2.02 4.45
CA GLU A 8 25.68 -2.39 5.84
C GLU A 8 25.54 -3.91 6.00
N ARG A 9 26.36 -4.49 6.87
CA ARG A 9 26.32 -5.91 7.24
C ARG A 9 26.81 -6.06 8.68
N GLY A 10 26.07 -6.78 9.51
CA GLY A 10 26.46 -7.07 10.89
C GLY A 10 25.54 -8.11 11.53
N PRO A 11 25.66 -8.34 12.84
CA PRO A 11 24.67 -9.09 13.61
C PRO A 11 23.27 -8.48 13.43
N ALA A 12 22.24 -9.32 13.28
CA ALA A 12 20.89 -8.86 12.93
C ALA A 12 20.35 -7.81 13.93
N GLY A 13 20.39 -8.09 15.23
CA GLY A 13 19.93 -7.13 16.25
C GLY A 13 20.67 -5.79 16.17
N VAL A 14 21.99 -5.79 15.97
CA VAL A 14 22.77 -4.55 15.86
C VAL A 14 22.34 -3.69 14.67
N VAL A 15 22.13 -4.32 13.50
CA VAL A 15 21.74 -3.61 12.27
C VAL A 15 20.28 -3.12 12.35
N LEU A 16 19.40 -3.88 13.01
CA LEU A 16 17.98 -3.52 13.15
C LEU A 16 17.75 -2.46 14.23
N ASP A 17 18.47 -2.53 15.35
CA ASP A 17 18.26 -1.63 16.50
C ASP A 17 19.05 -0.33 16.38
N ALA A 18 20.20 -0.37 15.72
CA ALA A 18 21.11 0.76 15.63
C ALA A 18 21.81 0.82 14.27
N PRO A 19 21.03 0.99 13.19
CA PRO A 19 21.56 1.07 11.84
C PRO A 19 22.54 2.25 11.72
N VAL A 20 23.70 1.99 11.12
CA VAL A 20 24.74 3.01 10.89
C VAL A 20 24.57 3.67 9.52
N HIS A 21 24.10 2.94 8.52
CA HIS A 21 23.98 3.50 7.17
C HIS A 21 22.64 4.26 7.00
N PRO A 22 22.64 5.50 6.45
CA PRO A 22 21.41 6.28 6.22
C PRO A 22 20.31 5.53 5.46
N TYR A 23 20.67 4.73 4.45
CA TYR A 23 19.73 3.84 3.76
C TYR A 23 19.08 2.81 4.70
N THR A 24 19.85 2.03 5.46
CA THR A 24 19.32 1.03 6.40
C THR A 24 18.38 1.69 7.40
N ALA A 25 18.82 2.80 7.97
CA ALA A 25 18.08 3.57 8.96
C ALA A 25 16.72 4.05 8.41
N ARG A 26 16.70 4.57 7.17
CA ARG A 26 15.44 5.00 6.54
C ARG A 26 14.57 3.84 6.03
N LEU A 27 15.17 2.71 5.70
CA LEU A 27 14.43 1.51 5.31
C LEU A 27 13.67 0.97 6.52
N LEU A 28 14.34 0.85 7.67
CA LEU A 28 13.74 0.44 8.93
C LEU A 28 12.74 1.44 9.44
N ALA A 29 13.05 2.74 9.29
CA ALA A 29 12.03 3.75 9.49
C ALA A 29 10.83 3.41 8.59
N ALA A 30 10.93 3.30 7.27
CA ALA A 30 9.76 3.12 6.41
C ALA A 30 8.83 1.92 6.73
N ASP A 31 9.24 0.95 7.55
CA ASP A 31 8.39 -0.11 8.08
C ASP A 31 7.29 0.48 9.00
N PRO A 32 6.00 0.22 8.73
CA PRO A 32 4.91 0.73 9.55
C PRO A 32 4.75 -0.08 10.85
N PRO A 33 4.60 0.56 12.02
CA PRO A 33 4.30 -0.14 13.26
C PRO A 33 2.84 -0.62 13.31
N LEU A 34 2.57 -1.66 14.09
CA LEU A 34 1.22 -2.20 14.32
C LEU A 34 0.54 -1.58 15.55
N ASP A 35 1.31 -1.21 16.57
CA ASP A 35 0.83 -0.73 17.87
C ASP A 35 0.27 0.71 17.82
N HIS A 36 0.61 1.51 16.82
CA HIS A 36 0.10 2.89 16.68
C HIS A 36 0.09 3.38 15.24
N ARG A 37 -0.76 4.39 14.97
CA ARG A 37 -0.77 5.12 13.70
C ARG A 37 0.31 6.21 13.71
N LEU A 38 1.07 6.30 12.62
CA LEU A 38 2.06 7.36 12.40
C LEU A 38 1.38 8.64 11.91
N ALA A 39 1.82 9.80 12.41
CA ALA A 39 1.35 11.09 11.93
C ALA A 39 1.70 11.33 10.46
N LYS A 40 2.78 10.71 9.97
CA LYS A 40 3.20 10.79 8.57
C LYS A 40 3.83 9.49 8.10
N LEU A 41 3.34 8.98 6.98
CA LEU A 41 3.95 7.86 6.26
C LEU A 41 4.91 8.41 5.21
N GLU A 42 6.20 8.21 5.40
CA GLU A 42 7.21 8.58 4.41
C GLU A 42 8.13 7.41 4.11
N GLY A 43 8.20 7.06 2.82
CA GLY A 43 9.27 6.22 2.30
C GLY A 43 10.51 7.03 1.94
N ILE A 44 11.55 6.34 1.48
CA ILE A 44 12.77 6.95 0.99
C ILE A 44 12.48 7.68 -0.33
N PRO A 45 12.65 9.01 -0.43
CA PRO A 45 12.29 9.77 -1.62
C PRO A 45 13.13 9.38 -2.84
N GLY A 46 12.62 9.65 -4.04
CA GLY A 46 13.31 9.35 -5.31
C GLY A 46 13.24 7.87 -5.71
N SER A 47 13.80 7.55 -6.88
CA SER A 47 13.83 6.20 -7.45
C SER A 47 15.17 5.52 -7.23
N VAL A 48 15.16 4.19 -7.12
CA VAL A 48 16.42 3.41 -7.13
C VAL A 48 17.08 3.59 -8.50
N PRO A 49 18.40 3.86 -8.57
CA PRO A 49 19.12 3.90 -9.85
C PRO A 49 18.91 2.61 -10.65
N ALA A 50 18.66 2.74 -11.95
CA ALA A 50 18.51 1.58 -12.83
C ALA A 50 19.85 0.82 -12.97
N PRO A 51 19.82 -0.49 -13.31
CA PRO A 51 21.03 -1.23 -13.66
C PRO A 51 21.83 -0.47 -14.74
N GLY A 52 23.13 -0.26 -14.50
CA GLY A 52 24.01 0.49 -15.41
C GLY A 52 23.93 2.02 -15.29
N GLN A 53 23.00 2.58 -14.50
CA GLN A 53 22.87 4.02 -14.25
C GLN A 53 23.29 4.40 -12.82
N ARG A 54 24.26 3.67 -12.26
CA ARG A 54 24.77 3.97 -10.91
C ARG A 54 25.59 5.26 -10.95
N PRO A 55 25.47 6.12 -9.92
CA PRO A 55 26.37 7.26 -9.79
C PRO A 55 27.81 6.78 -9.55
N ASP A 56 28.79 7.60 -9.96
CA ASP A 56 30.22 7.29 -9.81
C ASP A 56 30.65 7.22 -8.33
N GLY A 57 29.99 8.01 -7.46
CA GLY A 57 30.21 8.00 -6.02
C GLY A 57 29.39 6.97 -5.24
N CYS A 58 28.94 7.34 -4.05
CA CYS A 58 28.03 6.54 -3.22
C CYS A 58 26.73 6.26 -3.98
N ALA A 59 26.39 4.97 -4.11
CA ALA A 59 25.17 4.53 -4.79
C ALA A 59 23.88 5.16 -4.22
N PHE A 60 23.86 5.47 -2.93
CA PHE A 60 22.70 6.06 -2.25
C PHE A 60 22.70 7.60 -2.20
N ALA A 61 23.78 8.27 -2.65
CA ALA A 61 23.90 9.74 -2.58
C ALA A 61 22.69 10.51 -3.14
N PRO A 62 22.07 10.12 -4.28
CA PRO A 62 20.92 10.85 -4.82
C PRO A 62 19.68 10.90 -3.91
N ARG A 63 19.61 10.04 -2.89
CA ARG A 63 18.45 9.89 -1.98
C ARG A 63 18.84 10.03 -0.50
N CYS A 64 20.12 10.30 -0.23
CA CYS A 64 20.66 10.43 1.11
C CYS A 64 20.55 11.89 1.58
N LEU A 65 19.94 12.12 2.75
CA LEU A 65 19.89 13.48 3.34
C LEU A 65 21.24 13.97 3.82
N LEU A 66 22.18 13.06 4.07
CA LEU A 66 23.55 13.37 4.47
C LEU A 66 24.51 13.45 3.27
N ALA A 67 24.01 13.43 2.03
CA ALA A 67 24.87 13.43 0.86
C ALA A 67 25.69 14.72 0.77
N THR A 68 27.02 14.56 0.78
CA THR A 68 28.01 15.62 0.53
C THR A 68 28.58 15.49 -0.88
N GLU A 69 29.40 16.45 -1.31
CA GLU A 69 30.08 16.37 -2.61
C GLU A 69 30.99 15.13 -2.72
N ARG A 70 31.68 14.77 -1.62
CA ARG A 70 32.45 13.52 -1.54
C ARG A 70 31.57 12.28 -1.82
N CYS A 71 30.34 12.27 -1.32
CA CYS A 71 29.41 11.17 -1.61
C CYS A 71 29.02 11.08 -3.08
N ARG A 72 29.11 12.16 -3.86
CA ARG A 72 28.73 12.18 -5.27
C ARG A 72 29.87 11.74 -6.18
N THR A 73 31.11 11.97 -5.77
CA THR A 73 32.32 11.73 -6.58
C THR A 73 33.12 10.50 -6.16
N GLU A 74 32.99 10.03 -4.90
CA GLU A 74 33.76 8.92 -4.36
C GLU A 74 32.84 7.85 -3.74
N ALA A 75 33.00 6.60 -4.17
CA ALA A 75 32.31 5.47 -3.56
C ALA A 75 32.93 5.14 -2.18
N PRO A 76 32.14 5.05 -1.10
CA PRO A 76 32.67 4.73 0.22
C PRO A 76 33.16 3.28 0.29
N ALA A 77 34.32 3.07 0.91
CA ALA A 77 34.83 1.75 1.24
C ALA A 77 34.01 1.11 2.37
N LEU A 78 34.04 -0.23 2.47
CA LEU A 78 33.50 -0.94 3.61
C LEU A 78 34.42 -0.76 4.82
N GLU A 79 33.92 -0.16 5.88
CA GLU A 79 34.64 0.09 7.13
C GLU A 79 33.99 -0.65 8.30
N ALA A 80 34.79 -1.10 9.26
CA ALA A 80 34.28 -1.73 10.47
C ALA A 80 33.54 -0.73 11.36
N VAL A 81 32.43 -1.17 11.97
CA VAL A 81 31.66 -0.35 12.92
C VAL A 81 31.90 -0.82 14.37
N PRO A 82 31.84 0.08 15.37
CA PRO A 82 32.15 -0.26 16.77
C PRO A 82 31.30 -1.39 17.37
N ARG A 83 30.06 -1.55 16.91
CA ARG A 83 29.11 -2.58 17.39
C ARG A 83 29.23 -3.92 16.65
N GLY A 84 30.26 -4.08 15.83
CA GLY A 84 30.48 -5.26 15.00
C GLY A 84 29.76 -5.18 13.66
N GLY A 85 30.45 -5.60 12.59
CA GLY A 85 29.96 -5.48 11.21
C GLY A 85 30.77 -4.51 10.37
N VAL A 86 30.28 -4.25 9.16
CA VAL A 86 30.86 -3.33 8.18
C VAL A 86 29.80 -2.44 7.55
N VAL A 87 30.17 -1.21 7.22
CA VAL A 87 29.31 -0.19 6.60
C VAL A 87 30.04 0.52 5.47
N ALA A 88 29.34 0.83 4.37
CA ALA A 88 29.89 1.61 3.26
C ALA A 88 29.29 3.03 3.29
N CYS A 89 29.80 3.90 4.17
CA CYS A 89 29.30 5.27 4.31
C CYS A 89 30.41 6.24 4.74
N HIS A 90 30.55 7.37 4.02
CA HIS A 90 31.45 8.48 4.41
C HIS A 90 31.06 9.16 5.72
N HIS A 91 29.83 8.95 6.18
CA HIS A 91 29.24 9.55 7.38
C HIS A 91 28.90 8.50 8.45
N SER A 92 29.60 7.36 8.47
CA SER A 92 29.38 6.25 9.42
C SER A 92 29.51 6.63 10.90
N ARG A 93 30.20 7.73 11.21
CA ARG A 93 30.38 8.26 12.56
C ARG A 93 29.43 9.41 12.90
N THR A 94 28.67 9.89 11.92
CA THR A 94 27.68 10.94 12.14
C THR A 94 26.43 10.30 12.74
N PRO A 95 25.94 10.77 13.91
CA PRO A 95 24.68 10.30 14.45
C PRO A 95 23.56 10.51 13.45
N LEU A 96 22.82 9.44 13.15
CA LEU A 96 21.63 9.54 12.31
C LEU A 96 20.50 10.07 13.19
N VAL A 97 20.08 11.29 12.90
CA VAL A 97 18.81 11.82 13.45
C VAL A 97 17.70 11.34 12.52
N ILE A 98 17.03 10.27 12.92
CA ILE A 98 15.71 9.95 12.37
C ILE A 98 14.74 10.75 13.23
N GLU A 99 14.01 11.69 12.64
CA GLU A 99 12.96 12.42 13.37
C GLU A 99 12.01 11.42 14.02
N GLU A 100 11.76 11.59 15.33
CA GLU A 100 10.78 10.78 16.03
C GLU A 100 9.45 10.90 15.30
N ARG A 101 8.89 9.75 14.93
CA ARG A 101 7.63 9.72 14.22
C ARG A 101 6.55 10.07 15.22
N GLY A 102 6.02 11.28 15.10
CA GLY A 102 4.86 11.67 15.89
C GLY A 102 3.77 10.61 15.75
N ARG A 103 3.15 10.24 16.87
CA ARG A 103 1.93 9.44 16.84
C ARG A 103 0.81 10.32 16.28
N ALA A 104 0.06 9.81 15.30
CA ALA A 104 -1.13 10.51 14.85
C ALA A 104 -2.09 10.65 16.03
N ALA A 105 -2.65 11.85 16.23
CA ALA A 105 -3.81 11.97 17.10
C ALA A 105 -4.93 11.11 16.51
N GLU A 106 -5.67 10.43 17.38
CA GLU A 106 -6.76 9.56 16.98
C GLU A 106 -7.84 10.38 16.27
N THR A 107 -7.88 10.31 14.94
CA THR A 107 -9.01 10.80 14.18
C THR A 107 -10.10 9.74 14.25
N VAL A 108 -10.93 9.84 15.29
CA VAL A 108 -12.28 9.28 15.24
C VAL A 108 -13.01 10.12 14.19
N ALA A 109 -12.89 9.75 12.91
CA ALA A 109 -13.79 10.29 11.91
C ALA A 109 -15.20 9.88 12.36
N PRO A 110 -16.09 10.84 12.70
CA PRO A 110 -17.48 10.49 12.95
C PRO A 110 -17.97 9.82 11.68
N ALA A 111 -18.58 8.64 11.81
CA ALA A 111 -19.23 7.98 10.68
C ALA A 111 -20.17 9.00 10.04
N ALA A 112 -19.83 9.47 8.84
CA ALA A 112 -20.70 10.36 8.11
C ALA A 112 -22.05 9.64 7.98
N PRO A 113 -23.19 10.31 8.27
CA PRO A 113 -24.48 9.69 8.07
C PRO A 113 -24.68 9.43 6.57
N GLY A 114 -24.59 8.16 6.17
CA GLY A 114 -24.77 7.70 4.80
C GLY A 114 -23.61 6.85 4.29
N ALA A 115 -23.88 5.58 4.01
CA ALA A 115 -22.94 4.70 3.33
C ALA A 115 -22.95 5.00 1.83
N LEU A 116 -21.78 5.27 1.22
CA LEU A 116 -21.65 5.33 -0.23
C LEU A 116 -21.75 3.92 -0.82
N LEU A 117 -20.97 2.96 -0.32
CA LEU A 117 -21.13 1.55 -0.69
C LEU A 117 -21.90 0.86 0.43
N THR A 118 -22.93 0.10 0.05
CA THR A 118 -23.66 -0.79 0.95
C THR A 118 -23.64 -2.20 0.37
N VAL A 119 -23.19 -3.17 1.15
CA VAL A 119 -23.23 -4.60 0.85
C VAL A 119 -24.09 -5.27 1.91
N ARG A 120 -25.09 -6.05 1.48
CA ARG A 120 -26.03 -6.73 2.38
C ARG A 120 -26.20 -8.19 2.04
N GLY A 121 -25.99 -9.06 3.03
CA GLY A 121 -26.21 -10.51 2.95
C GLY A 121 -25.46 -11.16 1.80
N LEU A 122 -24.28 -10.67 1.45
CA LEU A 122 -23.57 -11.08 0.23
C LEU A 122 -23.08 -12.53 0.33
N ARG A 123 -23.50 -13.35 -0.63
CA ARG A 123 -23.05 -14.73 -0.80
C ARG A 123 -22.41 -14.92 -2.15
N ALA A 124 -21.39 -15.77 -2.20
CA ALA A 124 -20.63 -16.04 -3.42
C ALA A 124 -20.11 -17.48 -3.43
N GLN A 125 -20.02 -18.09 -4.61
CA GLN A 125 -19.62 -19.47 -4.78
C GLN A 125 -18.57 -19.60 -5.89
N HIS A 126 -17.60 -20.51 -5.72
CA HIS A 126 -16.67 -20.89 -6.77
C HIS A 126 -16.94 -22.36 -7.17
N GLY A 127 -17.51 -22.56 -8.35
CA GLY A 127 -18.06 -23.86 -8.71
C GLY A 127 -19.22 -24.22 -7.76
N ALA A 128 -19.10 -25.34 -7.05
CA ALA A 128 -20.09 -25.79 -6.07
C ALA A 128 -19.79 -25.33 -4.63
N THR A 129 -18.62 -24.71 -4.38
CA THR A 129 -18.18 -24.36 -3.03
C THR A 129 -18.61 -22.93 -2.69
N GLU A 130 -19.36 -22.76 -1.61
CA GLU A 130 -19.67 -21.43 -1.07
C GLU A 130 -18.45 -20.83 -0.37
N ILE A 131 -18.15 -19.58 -0.71
CA ILE A 131 -16.96 -18.84 -0.26
C ILE A 131 -17.33 -17.67 0.64
N LEU A 132 -18.49 -17.04 0.43
CA LEU A 132 -19.03 -15.99 1.30
C LEU A 132 -20.40 -16.40 1.81
N HIS A 133 -20.65 -16.23 3.10
CA HIS A 133 -21.83 -16.74 3.80
C HIS A 133 -22.72 -15.63 4.38
N GLY A 134 -22.95 -14.56 3.60
CA GLY A 134 -23.83 -13.45 4.01
C GLY A 134 -23.07 -12.29 4.64
N VAL A 135 -22.08 -11.76 3.93
CA VAL A 135 -21.24 -10.66 4.42
C VAL A 135 -21.96 -9.32 4.25
N ASP A 136 -21.92 -8.50 5.30
CA ASP A 136 -22.35 -7.11 5.30
C ASP A 136 -21.12 -6.18 5.35
N LEU A 137 -21.17 -5.07 4.62
CA LEU A 137 -20.10 -4.07 4.60
C LEU A 137 -20.68 -2.71 4.21
N ASP A 138 -20.26 -1.66 4.91
CA ASP A 138 -20.56 -0.27 4.57
C ASP A 138 -19.27 0.51 4.42
N VAL A 139 -19.22 1.38 3.40
CA VAL A 139 -18.14 2.36 3.21
C VAL A 139 -18.77 3.73 3.00
N ALA A 140 -18.50 4.66 3.91
CA ALA A 140 -18.94 6.04 3.83
C ALA A 140 -18.12 6.84 2.78
N PRO A 141 -18.63 7.98 2.30
CA PRO A 141 -17.82 8.92 1.53
C PRO A 141 -16.55 9.32 2.30
N ARG A 142 -15.42 9.45 1.60
CA ARG A 142 -14.13 9.84 2.18
C ARG A 142 -13.62 8.92 3.31
N GLU A 143 -14.06 7.67 3.35
CA GLU A 143 -13.62 6.66 4.31
C GLU A 143 -12.64 5.67 3.66
N ILE A 144 -11.65 5.20 4.42
CA ILE A 144 -10.86 4.03 4.06
C ILE A 144 -11.27 2.86 4.97
N VAL A 145 -11.81 1.80 4.39
CA VAL A 145 -12.20 0.59 5.11
C VAL A 145 -11.25 -0.55 4.76
N GLY A 146 -10.69 -1.19 5.78
CA GLY A 146 -9.85 -2.38 5.64
C GLY A 146 -10.66 -3.67 5.72
N VAL A 147 -10.36 -4.66 4.89
CA VAL A 147 -10.83 -6.04 5.03
C VAL A 147 -9.64 -6.94 5.26
N VAL A 148 -9.61 -7.59 6.42
CA VAL A 148 -8.50 -8.44 6.87
C VAL A 148 -8.96 -9.87 7.16
N GLY A 149 -7.99 -10.77 7.27
CA GLY A 149 -8.20 -12.18 7.58
C GLY A 149 -7.16 -13.07 6.91
N GLU A 150 -7.10 -14.33 7.33
CA GLU A 150 -6.19 -15.32 6.78
C GLU A 150 -6.35 -15.52 5.26
N SER A 151 -5.31 -16.10 4.64
CA SER A 151 -5.41 -16.54 3.25
C SER A 151 -6.59 -17.50 3.07
N GLY A 152 -7.38 -17.32 2.01
CA GLY A 152 -8.58 -18.13 1.75
C GLY A 152 -9.81 -17.72 2.56
N SER A 153 -9.79 -16.64 3.36
CA SER A 153 -10.97 -16.22 4.12
C SER A 153 -12.11 -15.62 3.28
N GLY A 154 -11.89 -15.35 1.99
CA GLY A 154 -12.89 -14.82 1.06
C GLY A 154 -12.72 -13.33 0.66
N LYS A 155 -11.65 -12.66 1.12
CA LYS A 155 -11.44 -11.20 0.89
C LYS A 155 -11.45 -10.83 -0.59
N THR A 156 -10.63 -11.48 -1.41
CA THR A 156 -10.57 -11.26 -2.85
C THR A 156 -11.91 -11.57 -3.54
N THR A 157 -12.66 -12.57 -3.06
CA THR A 157 -14.01 -12.87 -3.58
C THR A 157 -14.98 -11.72 -3.28
N LEU A 158 -14.95 -11.18 -2.06
CA LEU A 158 -15.72 -9.99 -1.69
C LEU A 158 -15.36 -8.80 -2.59
N ALA A 159 -14.06 -8.51 -2.78
CA ALA A 159 -13.57 -7.48 -3.69
C ALA A 159 -14.14 -7.62 -5.11
N ARG A 160 -14.06 -8.84 -5.65
CA ARG A 160 -14.50 -9.14 -7.01
C ARG A 160 -16.02 -9.06 -7.15
N CYS A 161 -16.79 -9.42 -6.13
CA CYS A 161 -18.23 -9.17 -6.09
C CYS A 161 -18.55 -7.68 -6.11
N VAL A 162 -17.89 -6.90 -5.26
CA VAL A 162 -18.08 -5.45 -5.20
C VAL A 162 -17.65 -4.78 -6.51
N ALA A 163 -16.65 -5.31 -7.23
CA ALA A 163 -16.22 -4.82 -8.54
C ALA A 163 -17.03 -5.36 -9.74
N GLY A 164 -17.95 -6.31 -9.54
CA GLY A 164 -18.71 -6.95 -10.63
C GLY A 164 -17.90 -7.95 -11.47
N LEU A 165 -16.72 -8.36 -10.99
CA LEU A 165 -15.85 -9.36 -11.60
C LEU A 165 -16.24 -10.80 -11.22
N HIS A 166 -17.03 -10.95 -10.16
CA HIS A 166 -17.60 -12.21 -9.73
C HIS A 166 -19.07 -12.00 -9.36
N ALA A 167 -19.98 -12.71 -10.00
CA ALA A 167 -21.41 -12.55 -9.72
C ALA A 167 -21.76 -13.19 -8.38
N PRO A 168 -22.39 -12.46 -7.44
CA PRO A 168 -22.84 -13.04 -6.18
C PRO A 168 -23.98 -14.04 -6.42
N SER A 169 -24.03 -15.08 -5.59
CA SER A 169 -25.13 -16.06 -5.59
C SER A 169 -26.38 -15.51 -4.89
N ALA A 170 -26.20 -14.67 -3.86
CA ALA A 170 -27.26 -13.95 -3.18
C ALA A 170 -26.74 -12.65 -2.54
N GLY A 171 -27.66 -11.84 -2.02
CA GLY A 171 -27.35 -10.53 -1.45
C GLY A 171 -27.30 -9.42 -2.49
N GLU A 172 -27.07 -8.21 -2.00
CA GLU A 172 -27.13 -6.98 -2.79
C GLU A 172 -25.91 -6.10 -2.55
N VAL A 173 -25.49 -5.41 -3.60
CA VAL A 173 -24.44 -4.39 -3.56
C VAL A 173 -25.04 -3.13 -4.17
N SER A 174 -25.04 -2.04 -3.42
CA SER A 174 -25.51 -0.73 -3.90
C SER A 174 -24.46 0.34 -3.69
N LEU A 175 -24.46 1.31 -4.60
CA LEU A 175 -23.61 2.49 -4.58
C LEU A 175 -24.51 3.73 -4.60
N ASP A 176 -24.43 4.53 -3.55
CA ASP A 176 -25.22 5.75 -3.34
C ASP A 176 -26.73 5.46 -3.43
N GLY A 177 -27.15 4.40 -2.73
CA GLY A 177 -28.53 3.91 -2.72
C GLY A 177 -28.98 3.15 -3.97
N ASN A 178 -28.20 3.15 -5.06
CA ASN A 178 -28.57 2.50 -6.31
C ASN A 178 -27.95 1.11 -6.41
N ALA A 179 -28.75 0.08 -6.70
CA ALA A 179 -28.24 -1.28 -6.88
C ALA A 179 -27.23 -1.33 -8.04
N LEU A 180 -26.03 -1.83 -7.77
CA LEU A 180 -25.02 -2.06 -8.80
C LEU A 180 -25.37 -3.32 -9.59
N ALA A 181 -25.19 -3.25 -10.91
CA ALA A 181 -25.34 -4.43 -11.75
C ALA A 181 -24.42 -5.57 -11.28
N ARG A 182 -24.83 -6.83 -11.43
CA ARG A 182 -24.03 -7.97 -10.90
C ARG A 182 -22.75 -8.24 -11.68
N ARG A 183 -22.64 -7.74 -12.91
CA ARG A 183 -21.50 -7.95 -13.82
C ARG A 183 -20.91 -6.62 -14.23
N LEU A 184 -19.59 -6.58 -14.37
CA LEU A 184 -18.84 -5.37 -14.74
C LEU A 184 -19.30 -4.78 -16.08
N ALA A 185 -19.67 -5.61 -17.05
CA ALA A 185 -20.07 -5.16 -18.40
C ALA A 185 -21.31 -4.24 -18.40
N ASP A 186 -22.13 -4.31 -17.35
CA ASP A 186 -23.38 -3.57 -17.20
C ASP A 186 -23.26 -2.38 -16.24
N ARG A 187 -22.03 -2.04 -15.79
CA ARG A 187 -21.77 -0.97 -14.82
C ARG A 187 -21.18 0.27 -15.50
N ASP A 188 -21.40 1.44 -14.89
CA ASP A 188 -20.61 2.62 -15.24
C ASP A 188 -19.16 2.35 -14.79
N PRO A 189 -18.16 2.48 -15.67
CA PRO A 189 -16.75 2.30 -15.30
C PRO A 189 -16.29 3.23 -14.17
N ARG A 190 -17.02 4.31 -13.90
CA ARG A 190 -16.75 5.27 -12.82
C ARG A 190 -17.34 4.82 -11.48
N ASP A 191 -18.18 3.79 -11.42
CA ASP A 191 -18.75 3.34 -10.15
C ASP A 191 -17.69 2.75 -9.22
N VAL A 192 -16.99 1.71 -9.70
CA VAL A 192 -15.99 0.97 -8.92
C VAL A 192 -14.80 0.62 -9.80
N GLN A 193 -13.60 0.96 -9.34
CA GLN A 193 -12.35 0.53 -9.96
C GLN A 193 -11.52 -0.28 -8.96
N ILE A 194 -10.73 -1.22 -9.48
CA ILE A 194 -9.93 -2.13 -8.65
C ILE A 194 -8.47 -2.13 -9.10
N VAL A 195 -7.58 -2.05 -8.11
CA VAL A 195 -6.15 -2.26 -8.24
C VAL A 195 -5.86 -3.67 -7.74
N PHE A 196 -5.47 -4.56 -8.65
CA PHE A 196 -5.18 -5.96 -8.34
C PHE A 196 -3.83 -6.15 -7.63
N GLN A 197 -3.69 -7.33 -7.03
CA GLN A 197 -2.48 -7.77 -6.31
C GLN A 197 -1.22 -7.78 -7.20
N ASP A 198 -1.37 -8.19 -8.46
CA ASP A 198 -0.25 -8.29 -9.39
C ASP A 198 -0.24 -7.12 -10.41
N PRO A 199 0.63 -6.11 -10.24
CA PRO A 199 0.75 -5.02 -11.21
C PRO A 199 1.34 -5.48 -12.56
N TYR A 200 2.02 -6.63 -12.63
CA TYR A 200 2.57 -7.14 -13.88
C TYR A 200 1.46 -7.57 -14.83
N SER A 201 0.46 -8.28 -14.31
CA SER A 201 -0.71 -8.71 -15.09
C SER A 201 -1.59 -7.55 -15.56
N ALA A 202 -1.56 -6.41 -14.85
CA ALA A 202 -2.45 -5.28 -15.09
C ALA A 202 -2.05 -4.38 -16.26
N LEU A 203 -0.82 -4.50 -16.79
CA LEU A 203 -0.28 -3.66 -17.86
C LEU A 203 0.11 -4.50 -19.08
N ASN A 204 -0.34 -4.09 -20.26
CA ASN A 204 0.08 -4.73 -21.51
C ASN A 204 1.56 -4.39 -21.80
N PRO A 205 2.48 -5.36 -21.82
CA PRO A 205 3.92 -5.10 -21.98
C PRO A 205 4.29 -4.51 -23.36
N ARG A 206 3.38 -4.59 -24.34
CA ARG A 206 3.58 -4.07 -25.69
C ARG A 206 3.25 -2.57 -25.81
N LEU A 207 2.53 -2.01 -24.85
CA LEU A 207 2.13 -0.60 -24.85
C LEU A 207 3.11 0.25 -24.06
N THR A 208 3.20 1.54 -24.40
CA THR A 208 3.81 2.51 -23.48
C THR A 208 2.87 2.82 -22.32
N ILE A 209 3.41 3.37 -21.23
CA ILE A 209 2.59 3.81 -20.10
C ILE A 209 1.57 4.86 -20.56
N GLY A 210 1.98 5.79 -21.43
CA GLY A 210 1.10 6.81 -21.97
C GLY A 210 -0.04 6.21 -22.80
N ASP A 211 0.23 5.19 -23.62
CA ASP A 211 -0.83 4.52 -24.39
C ASP A 211 -1.84 3.82 -23.46
N ALA A 212 -1.34 3.06 -22.48
CA ALA A 212 -2.19 2.37 -21.51
C ALA A 212 -3.06 3.32 -20.67
N LEU A 213 -2.52 4.50 -20.31
CA LEU A 213 -3.28 5.52 -19.59
C LEU A 213 -4.27 6.26 -20.49
N ARG A 214 -3.96 6.48 -21.77
CA ARG A 214 -4.92 7.05 -22.74
C ARG A 214 -6.14 6.16 -22.93
N GLU A 215 -5.94 4.85 -23.03
CA GLU A 215 -7.04 3.87 -23.07
C GLU A 215 -7.93 3.98 -21.82
N ALA A 216 -7.33 4.08 -20.64
CA ALA A 216 -8.07 4.18 -19.38
C ALA A 216 -8.77 5.53 -19.20
N LEU A 217 -8.19 6.64 -19.68
CA LEU A 217 -8.82 7.96 -19.68
C LEU A 217 -10.06 7.97 -20.59
N ALA A 218 -9.96 7.33 -21.77
CA ALA A 218 -11.07 7.24 -22.71
C ALA A 218 -12.28 6.49 -22.11
N VAL A 219 -12.06 5.50 -21.24
CA VAL A 219 -13.12 4.78 -20.52
C VAL A 219 -13.95 5.70 -19.59
N GLY A 220 -13.36 6.79 -19.09
CA GLY A 220 -14.05 7.79 -18.28
C GLY A 220 -14.37 9.08 -19.02
N ASP A 221 -14.40 9.06 -20.36
CA ASP A 221 -14.63 10.23 -21.23
C ASP A 221 -13.64 11.39 -20.97
N ARG A 222 -12.41 11.08 -20.56
CA ARG A 222 -11.36 12.07 -20.30
C ARG A 222 -10.41 12.23 -21.50
N PRO A 223 -9.91 13.46 -21.75
CA PRO A 223 -9.01 13.71 -22.86
C PRO A 223 -7.64 13.08 -22.63
N ALA A 224 -7.04 12.62 -23.73
CA ALA A 224 -5.70 12.05 -23.76
C ALA A 224 -4.58 12.99 -23.25
N SER A 225 -4.83 14.30 -23.22
CA SER A 225 -3.91 15.30 -22.65
C SER A 225 -3.66 15.10 -21.15
N ASP A 226 -4.57 14.44 -20.45
CA ASP A 226 -4.56 14.35 -18.98
C ASP A 226 -3.59 13.27 -18.46
N VAL A 227 -2.88 12.57 -19.34
CA VAL A 227 -1.88 11.55 -18.96
C VAL A 227 -0.81 12.12 -18.03
N ALA A 228 -0.35 13.35 -18.29
CA ALA A 228 0.68 13.99 -17.47
C ALA A 228 0.17 14.26 -16.04
N GLU A 229 -1.00 14.88 -15.93
CA GLU A 229 -1.69 15.13 -14.66
C GLU A 229 -1.93 13.82 -13.88
N LEU A 230 -2.38 12.78 -14.57
CA LEU A 230 -2.67 11.48 -13.98
C LEU A 230 -1.40 10.81 -13.42
N LEU A 231 -0.28 10.86 -14.16
CA LEU A 231 1.01 10.37 -13.67
C LEU A 231 1.47 11.16 -12.45
N GLU A 232 1.35 12.48 -12.48
CA GLU A 232 1.77 13.35 -11.39
C GLU A 232 0.93 13.13 -10.12
N SER A 233 -0.37 12.85 -10.27
CA SER A 233 -1.26 12.53 -9.13
C SER A 233 -0.77 11.32 -8.32
N VAL A 234 -0.18 10.33 -9.00
CA VAL A 234 0.43 9.15 -8.38
C VAL A 234 1.93 9.32 -8.09
N GLY A 235 2.45 10.54 -8.20
CA GLY A 235 3.84 10.89 -7.90
C GLY A 235 4.85 10.36 -8.93
N LEU A 236 4.43 10.17 -10.17
CA LEU A 236 5.30 9.83 -11.30
C LEU A 236 5.49 11.03 -12.23
N PRO A 237 6.73 11.35 -12.65
CA PRO A 237 6.95 12.42 -13.61
C PRO A 237 6.28 12.16 -14.97
N ALA A 238 5.74 13.19 -15.62
CA ALA A 238 5.06 13.06 -16.92
C ALA A 238 5.90 12.34 -18.00
N ARG A 239 7.24 12.46 -17.97
CA ARG A 239 8.16 11.74 -18.89
C ARG A 239 8.02 10.21 -18.82
N TYR A 240 7.41 9.66 -17.78
CA TYR A 240 7.16 8.22 -17.66
C TYR A 240 6.15 7.71 -18.69
N ALA A 241 5.34 8.60 -19.29
CA ALA A 241 4.43 8.26 -20.38
C ALA A 241 5.14 7.55 -21.55
N ALA A 242 6.40 7.89 -21.82
CA ALA A 242 7.18 7.28 -22.91
C ALA A 242 7.80 5.92 -22.55
N ARG A 243 7.80 5.51 -21.27
CA ARG A 243 8.39 4.24 -20.83
C ARG A 243 7.46 3.06 -21.14
N ARG A 244 8.02 1.85 -21.06
CA ARG A 244 7.23 0.60 -21.08
C ARG A 244 7.20 -0.04 -19.69
N PRO A 245 6.22 -0.92 -19.39
CA PRO A 245 6.12 -1.57 -18.08
C PRO A 245 7.39 -2.27 -17.60
N ARG A 246 8.18 -2.84 -18.53
CA ARG A 246 9.45 -3.50 -18.24
C ARG A 246 10.57 -2.55 -17.77
N ASP A 247 10.46 -1.26 -18.10
CA ASP A 247 11.46 -0.23 -17.78
C ASP A 247 11.19 0.45 -16.41
N LEU A 248 10.19 -0.06 -15.68
CA LEU A 248 9.77 0.44 -14.38
C LEU A 248 10.26 -0.50 -13.25
N SER A 249 10.41 0.04 -12.04
CA SER A 249 10.49 -0.75 -10.81
C SER A 249 9.11 -1.31 -10.41
N GLY A 250 9.07 -2.24 -9.45
CA GLY A 250 7.80 -2.78 -8.93
C GLY A 250 6.88 -1.67 -8.39
N GLY A 251 7.42 -0.74 -7.60
CA GLY A 251 6.67 0.40 -7.07
C GLY A 251 6.17 1.38 -8.13
N GLU A 252 6.99 1.67 -9.14
CA GLU A 252 6.57 2.52 -10.26
C GLU A 252 5.46 1.84 -11.07
N ARG A 253 5.54 0.53 -11.31
CA ARG A 253 4.44 -0.24 -11.93
C ARG A 253 3.16 -0.18 -11.11
N GLN A 254 3.27 -0.31 -9.78
CA GLN A 254 2.10 -0.21 -8.90
C GLN A 254 1.44 1.17 -8.99
N ARG A 255 2.23 2.26 -8.98
CA ARG A 255 1.72 3.62 -9.16
C ARG A 255 1.02 3.79 -10.51
N VAL A 256 1.57 3.21 -11.58
CA VAL A 256 0.89 3.21 -12.89
C VAL A 256 -0.43 2.42 -12.83
N ALA A 257 -0.47 1.27 -12.15
CA ALA A 257 -1.69 0.49 -11.99
C ALA A 257 -2.77 1.28 -11.22
N ILE A 258 -2.37 2.02 -10.17
CA ILE A 258 -3.25 2.95 -9.45
C ILE A 258 -3.71 4.08 -10.36
N ALA A 259 -2.81 4.73 -11.10
CA ALA A 259 -3.15 5.77 -12.07
C ALA A 259 -4.17 5.28 -13.10
N ARG A 260 -3.96 4.07 -13.63
CA ARG A 260 -4.90 3.44 -14.57
C ARG A 260 -6.29 3.25 -13.96
N ALA A 261 -6.37 2.79 -12.71
CA ALA A 261 -7.64 2.65 -11.99
C ALA A 261 -8.30 4.00 -11.65
N LEU A 262 -7.51 5.06 -11.44
CA LEU A 262 -7.99 6.42 -11.18
C LEU A 262 -8.38 7.19 -12.44
N ALA A 263 -7.95 6.74 -13.62
CA ALA A 263 -8.17 7.44 -14.88
C ALA A 263 -9.65 7.78 -15.13
N PRO A 264 -10.61 6.86 -14.87
CA PRO A 264 -12.03 7.16 -15.03
C PRO A 264 -12.62 8.09 -13.96
N ARG A 265 -11.87 8.45 -12.91
CA ARG A 265 -12.34 9.12 -11.68
C ARG A 265 -13.41 8.29 -10.95
N PRO A 266 -13.02 7.13 -10.39
CA PRO A 266 -13.97 6.24 -9.74
C PRO A 266 -14.58 6.86 -8.48
N ARG A 267 -15.83 6.51 -8.22
CA ARG A 267 -16.56 6.83 -6.98
C ARG A 267 -16.07 5.96 -5.81
N LEU A 268 -15.59 4.75 -6.08
CA LEU A 268 -14.96 3.85 -5.12
C LEU A 268 -13.72 3.19 -5.72
N LEU A 269 -12.60 3.21 -4.99
CA LEU A 269 -11.39 2.48 -5.33
C LEU A 269 -11.22 1.24 -4.44
N ILE A 270 -10.99 0.08 -5.02
CA ILE A 270 -10.63 -1.14 -4.31
C ILE A 270 -9.13 -1.41 -4.49
N CYS A 271 -8.42 -1.70 -3.41
CA CYS A 271 -7.02 -2.09 -3.41
C CYS A 271 -6.90 -3.53 -2.89
N ASP A 272 -6.71 -4.50 -3.78
CA ASP A 272 -6.65 -5.93 -3.44
C ASP A 272 -5.19 -6.39 -3.32
N GLU A 273 -4.68 -6.47 -2.08
CA GLU A 273 -3.28 -6.82 -1.74
C GLU A 273 -2.22 -6.02 -2.51
N SER A 274 -2.55 -4.79 -2.88
CA SER A 274 -1.82 -3.91 -3.81
C SER A 274 -0.44 -3.44 -3.33
N VAL A 275 -0.08 -3.73 -2.08
CA VAL A 275 1.21 -3.35 -1.48
C VAL A 275 2.05 -4.54 -0.99
N SER A 276 1.50 -5.76 -1.03
CA SER A 276 2.10 -6.94 -0.38
C SER A 276 3.44 -7.39 -0.96
N ALA A 277 3.70 -7.10 -2.24
CA ALA A 277 4.92 -7.50 -2.94
C ALA A 277 5.95 -6.36 -3.08
N LEU A 278 5.77 -5.24 -2.38
CA LEU A 278 6.62 -4.05 -2.49
C LEU A 278 7.60 -3.98 -1.32
N ASP A 279 8.75 -3.32 -1.54
CA ASP A 279 9.64 -2.99 -0.43
C ASP A 279 8.98 -1.98 0.52
N VAL A 280 9.34 -2.02 1.81
CA VAL A 280 8.74 -1.18 2.87
C VAL A 280 8.77 0.32 2.56
N SER A 281 9.80 0.79 1.85
CA SER A 281 9.89 2.19 1.42
C SER A 281 8.86 2.52 0.35
N VAL A 282 8.72 1.69 -0.67
CA VAL A 282 7.70 1.87 -1.71
C VAL A 282 6.30 1.72 -1.11
N GLN A 283 6.08 0.72 -0.26
CA GLN A 283 4.82 0.51 0.46
C GLN A 283 4.38 1.78 1.18
N ALA A 284 5.24 2.38 2.02
CA ALA A 284 4.93 3.63 2.72
C ALA A 284 4.49 4.76 1.78
N GLN A 285 5.11 4.86 0.60
CA GLN A 285 4.71 5.87 -0.39
C GLN A 285 3.35 5.58 -1.05
N ILE A 286 3.00 4.31 -1.28
CA ILE A 286 1.67 3.92 -1.79
C ILE A 286 0.62 4.20 -0.72
N LEU A 287 0.89 3.87 0.54
CA LEU A 287 -0.02 4.16 1.65
C LEU A 287 -0.27 5.67 1.80
N ALA A 288 0.78 6.49 1.72
CA ALA A 288 0.66 7.95 1.71
C ALA A 288 -0.15 8.46 0.50
N LEU A 289 -0.03 7.82 -0.67
CA LEU A 289 -0.89 8.12 -1.83
C LEU A 289 -2.36 7.82 -1.52
N LEU A 290 -2.69 6.66 -0.94
CA LEU A 290 -4.07 6.31 -0.59
C LEU A 290 -4.70 7.32 0.39
N LEU A 291 -3.94 7.76 1.39
CA LEU A 291 -4.36 8.83 2.30
C LEU A 291 -4.68 10.13 1.55
N ARG A 292 -3.79 10.57 0.65
CA ARG A 292 -4.04 11.77 -0.18
C ARG A 292 -5.25 11.62 -1.09
N LEU A 293 -5.48 10.45 -1.69
CA LEU A 293 -6.68 10.22 -2.52
C LEU A 293 -7.96 10.42 -1.71
N ARG A 294 -7.98 9.97 -0.45
CA ARG A 294 -9.11 10.17 0.46
C ARG A 294 -9.23 11.62 0.94
N ASP A 295 -8.12 12.25 1.33
CA ASP A 295 -8.12 13.60 1.91
C ASP A 295 -8.30 14.72 0.87
N GLU A 296 -7.66 14.61 -0.29
CA GLU A 296 -7.67 15.64 -1.33
C GLU A 296 -8.80 15.41 -2.34
N LEU A 297 -8.97 14.17 -2.83
CA LEU A 297 -9.95 13.85 -3.88
C LEU A 297 -11.29 13.35 -3.33
N GLY A 298 -11.36 13.06 -2.03
CA GLY A 298 -12.56 12.55 -1.39
C GLY A 298 -12.95 11.13 -1.84
N THR A 299 -12.06 10.41 -2.52
CA THR A 299 -12.33 9.06 -3.03
C THR A 299 -12.26 8.06 -1.89
N PRO A 300 -13.36 7.38 -1.51
CA PRO A 300 -13.30 6.31 -0.54
C PRO A 300 -12.54 5.10 -1.09
N VAL A 301 -11.89 4.38 -0.19
CA VAL A 301 -11.01 3.26 -0.55
C VAL A 301 -11.38 2.03 0.27
N LEU A 302 -11.62 0.91 -0.41
CA LEU A 302 -11.68 -0.40 0.21
C LEU A 302 -10.32 -1.08 0.08
N VAL A 303 -9.60 -1.24 1.19
CA VAL A 303 -8.29 -1.88 1.22
C VAL A 303 -8.45 -3.32 1.67
N ILE A 304 -7.92 -4.26 0.89
CA ILE A 304 -7.86 -5.67 1.23
C ILE A 304 -6.40 -6.03 1.42
N THR A 305 -6.08 -6.54 2.60
CA THR A 305 -4.72 -6.91 2.95
C THR A 305 -4.73 -7.94 4.07
N HIS A 306 -3.64 -8.69 4.20
CA HIS A 306 -3.37 -9.49 5.39
C HIS A 306 -2.39 -8.78 6.35
N ASP A 307 -1.76 -7.69 5.91
CA ASP A 307 -0.86 -6.88 6.74
C ASP A 307 -1.68 -5.93 7.63
N LEU A 308 -1.73 -6.24 8.92
CA LEU A 308 -2.46 -5.43 9.90
C LEU A 308 -1.79 -4.07 10.14
N ALA A 309 -0.47 -3.97 10.02
CA ALA A 309 0.22 -2.69 10.19
C ALA A 309 -0.23 -1.71 9.10
N VAL A 310 -0.38 -2.17 7.85
CA VAL A 310 -1.00 -1.37 6.78
C VAL A 310 -2.38 -0.84 7.19
N VAL A 311 -3.23 -1.70 7.74
CA VAL A 311 -4.58 -1.29 8.17
C VAL A 311 -4.52 -0.25 9.28
N ARG A 312 -3.67 -0.43 10.29
CA ARG A 312 -3.39 0.56 11.35
C ARG A 312 -3.03 1.91 10.78
N GLN A 313 -2.23 1.92 9.71
CA GLN A 313 -1.75 3.16 9.12
C GLN A 313 -2.81 3.88 8.28
N VAL A 314 -3.59 3.19 7.45
CA VAL A 314 -4.43 3.88 6.44
C VAL A 314 -5.93 3.75 6.60
N CYS A 315 -6.43 2.78 7.36
CA CYS A 315 -7.88 2.54 7.47
C CYS A 315 -8.49 3.30 8.65
N ASP A 316 -9.75 3.69 8.52
CA ASP A 316 -10.55 4.29 9.59
C ASP A 316 -11.34 3.19 10.32
N ARG A 317 -11.88 2.24 9.54
CA ARG A 317 -12.57 1.04 10.02
C ARG A 317 -11.98 -0.22 9.43
N VAL A 318 -12.22 -1.33 10.11
CA VAL A 318 -11.81 -2.66 9.68
C VAL A 318 -12.98 -3.65 9.76
N LEU A 319 -13.01 -4.57 8.81
CA LEU A 319 -13.83 -5.77 8.80
C LEU A 319 -12.90 -6.99 8.84
N VAL A 320 -13.11 -7.84 9.83
CA VAL A 320 -12.36 -9.09 10.01
C VAL A 320 -13.17 -10.23 9.42
N LEU A 321 -12.62 -10.86 8.39
CA LEU A 321 -13.24 -11.96 7.65
C LEU A 321 -12.57 -13.29 8.01
N ARG A 322 -13.39 -14.30 8.32
CA ARG A 322 -12.94 -15.66 8.60
C ARG A 322 -13.86 -16.64 7.90
N ARG A 323 -13.28 -17.51 7.05
CA ARG A 323 -14.03 -18.57 6.34
C ARG A 323 -15.33 -18.07 5.69
N GLY A 324 -15.29 -16.91 5.03
CA GLY A 324 -16.44 -16.34 4.33
C GLY A 324 -17.44 -15.59 5.19
N GLU A 325 -17.20 -15.45 6.49
CA GLU A 325 -18.07 -14.75 7.43
C GLU A 325 -17.36 -13.53 8.03
N MET A 326 -18.12 -12.44 8.22
CA MET A 326 -17.67 -11.30 9.00
C MET A 326 -17.77 -11.66 10.48
N VAL A 327 -16.62 -11.74 11.17
CA VAL A 327 -16.57 -12.11 12.59
C VAL A 327 -16.42 -10.92 13.52
N GLU A 328 -15.90 -9.79 13.04
CA GLU A 328 -15.75 -8.57 13.80
C GLU A 328 -15.65 -7.35 12.87
N SER A 329 -16.22 -6.21 13.26
CA SER A 329 -16.04 -4.94 12.54
C SER A 329 -16.15 -3.76 13.50
N GLY A 330 -15.38 -2.71 13.23
CA GLY A 330 -15.36 -1.50 14.05
C GLY A 330 -14.32 -0.51 13.57
N THR A 331 -14.08 0.53 14.37
CA THR A 331 -12.91 1.39 14.17
C THR A 331 -11.64 0.57 14.35
N VAL A 332 -10.58 0.94 13.62
CA VAL A 332 -9.31 0.21 13.69
C VAL A 332 -8.78 0.16 15.13
N SER A 333 -8.83 1.28 15.87
CA SER A 333 -8.39 1.30 17.27
C SER A 333 -9.17 0.32 18.14
N ARG A 334 -10.51 0.32 18.06
CA ARG A 334 -11.33 -0.59 18.89
C ARG A 334 -11.00 -2.05 18.60
N VAL A 335 -10.98 -2.44 17.32
CA VAL A 335 -10.78 -3.83 16.92
C VAL A 335 -9.34 -4.29 17.19
N PHE A 336 -8.35 -3.40 17.09
CA PHE A 336 -6.94 -3.79 17.25
C PHE A 336 -6.47 -3.70 18.71
N ASP A 337 -6.95 -2.72 19.47
CA ASP A 337 -6.50 -2.50 20.85
C ASP A 337 -7.33 -3.30 21.86
N ALA A 338 -8.58 -3.62 21.52
CA ALA A 338 -9.50 -4.39 22.35
C ALA A 338 -10.36 -5.35 21.52
N PRO A 339 -9.74 -6.33 20.84
CA PRO A 339 -10.47 -7.29 20.00
C PRO A 339 -11.50 -8.08 20.83
N GLU A 340 -12.75 -8.10 20.38
CA GLU A 340 -13.82 -8.83 21.05
C GLU A 340 -13.87 -10.30 20.58
N HIS A 341 -13.53 -10.57 19.33
CA HIS A 341 -13.60 -11.92 18.78
C HIS A 341 -12.25 -12.68 18.97
N PRO A 342 -12.27 -13.93 19.48
CA PRO A 342 -11.03 -14.68 19.76
C PRO A 342 -10.10 -14.86 18.56
N TYR A 343 -10.66 -15.03 17.35
CA TYR A 343 -9.86 -15.10 16.13
C TYR A 343 -9.13 -13.78 15.83
N THR A 344 -9.75 -12.63 16.07
CA THR A 344 -9.12 -11.33 15.86
C THR A 344 -7.95 -11.16 16.81
N ALA A 345 -8.12 -11.53 18.09
CA ALA A 345 -7.04 -11.54 19.07
C ALA A 345 -5.86 -12.44 18.63
N SER A 346 -6.15 -13.65 18.15
CA SER A 346 -5.12 -14.56 17.62
C SER A 346 -4.42 -14.01 16.36
N LEU A 347 -5.15 -13.34 15.47
CA LEU A 347 -4.61 -12.75 14.25
C LEU A 347 -3.65 -11.59 14.57
N LEU A 348 -4.00 -10.76 15.55
CA LEU A 348 -3.15 -9.68 16.06
C LEU A 348 -1.90 -10.24 16.73
N ALA A 349 -2.04 -11.19 17.66
CA ALA A 349 -0.91 -11.80 18.36
C ALA A 349 0.07 -12.49 17.39
N ALA A 350 -0.41 -13.17 16.35
CA ALA A 350 0.45 -13.78 15.34
C ALA A 350 1.23 -12.73 14.52
N SER A 351 0.62 -11.56 14.29
CA SER A 351 1.23 -10.44 13.58
C SER A 351 2.26 -9.71 14.48
N GLU A 352 1.96 -9.58 15.77
CA GLU A 352 2.87 -9.03 16.79
C GLU A 352 4.10 -9.90 16.99
N ILE A 353 3.99 -11.24 17.06
CA ILE A 353 5.17 -12.13 17.14
C ILE A 353 6.09 -11.96 15.93
N THR A 354 5.52 -11.62 14.77
CA THR A 354 6.30 -11.31 13.56
C THR A 354 6.99 -9.93 13.66
N ALA A 355 6.36 -8.98 14.35
CA ALA A 355 6.90 -7.64 14.62
C ALA A 355 7.93 -7.63 15.78
N GLU A 356 7.70 -8.33 16.89
CA GLU A 356 8.62 -8.48 18.03
C GLU A 356 9.89 -9.26 17.66
N ARG A 357 9.85 -10.17 16.67
CA ARG A 357 11.09 -10.73 16.12
C ARG A 357 11.96 -9.70 15.38
N LYS A 358 11.45 -8.50 15.08
CA LYS A 358 12.21 -7.36 14.54
C LYS A 358 12.71 -6.38 15.63
N GLU A 359 12.14 -6.39 16.83
CA GLU A 359 12.63 -5.60 17.99
C GLU A 359 13.03 -6.56 19.13
N PRO A 360 14.33 -6.79 19.41
CA PRO A 360 14.68 -7.59 20.56
C PRO A 360 14.36 -6.81 21.83
N THR A 361 13.73 -7.54 22.74
CA THR A 361 13.31 -7.16 24.08
C THR A 361 14.40 -6.36 24.80
N ARG A 362 14.09 -5.13 25.20
CA ARG A 362 14.90 -4.39 26.18
C ARG A 362 14.84 -5.14 27.51
N ALA A 363 15.87 -5.93 27.80
CA ALA A 363 16.14 -6.52 29.11
C ALA A 363 17.35 -5.82 29.74
#